data_AF-A0A9D3YIB9-F1
#
_entry.id   AF-A0A9D3YIB9-F1
#
_cell.length_a   1.000
_cell.length_b   1.000
_cell.length_c   1.000
_cell.angle_alpha   90.00
_cell.angle_beta   90.00
_cell.angle_gamma   90.00
#
_symmetry.space_group_name_H-M   'P 1'
#
loop_
_entity.id
_entity.type
_entity.pdbx_description
1 polymer ?
#
loop_
_entity_poly.entity_id
_entity_poly.type
_entity_poly.pdbx_seq_one_letter_code
_entity_poly.pdbx_strand_id
1 'polypeptide(L)'
;MADSRKRARVNTGSQSTQGEEHSISQHEYGSLNTDDKLCVMFAPMSSIEQKVDDCLSLHNKVKSIENSVYQHDVRLKLLEYKSIDLEARSRRNNLIIGGIDEMKGEECHSLIARFLKDKLQIDPCPAIPRAHSTFHPLA
;
A
#
# COMPACT_ATOMS: atom_id res chain seq x y z
N MET A 1 27.64 4.55 -17.87
CA MET A 1 27.96 5.43 -16.72
C MET A 1 27.15 4.93 -15.53
N ALA A 2 27.81 4.23 -14.60
CA ALA A 2 27.17 3.55 -13.47
C ALA A 2 27.10 4.48 -12.26
N ASP A 3 25.90 4.76 -11.77
CA ASP A 3 25.67 5.64 -10.62
C ASP A 3 25.64 4.81 -9.33
N SER A 4 26.75 4.83 -8.59
CA SER A 4 26.96 4.09 -7.34
C SER A 4 26.43 4.88 -6.15
N ARG A 5 25.18 4.67 -5.75
CA ARG A 5 24.64 5.22 -4.49
C ARG A 5 24.81 4.23 -3.34
N LYS A 6 25.99 4.21 -2.72
CA LYS A 6 26.20 3.66 -1.37
C LYS A 6 25.38 4.50 -0.38
N ARG A 7 24.26 3.97 0.11
CA ARG A 7 23.54 4.54 1.25
C ARG A 7 24.32 4.20 2.53
N ALA A 8 24.97 5.20 3.10
CA ALA A 8 25.52 5.11 4.45
C ALA A 8 24.35 4.96 5.44
N ARG A 9 24.36 3.88 6.23
CA ARG A 9 23.50 3.75 7.41
C ARG A 9 23.96 4.80 8.43
N VAL A 10 23.16 5.84 8.63
CA VAL A 10 23.33 6.74 9.77
C VAL A 10 22.86 5.97 11.00
N ASN A 11 23.84 5.57 11.81
CA ASN A 11 23.63 5.00 13.13
C ASN A 11 23.29 6.14 14.10
N THR A 12 22.03 6.55 14.19
CA THR A 12 21.56 7.36 15.32
C THR A 12 21.34 6.43 16.49
N GLY A 13 22.42 6.12 17.20
CA GLY A 13 22.33 5.55 18.53
C GLY A 13 21.63 6.56 19.43
N SER A 14 20.32 6.38 19.60
CA SER A 14 19.59 6.99 20.69
C SER A 14 20.11 6.34 21.97
N GLN A 15 21.10 6.97 22.60
CA GLN A 15 21.41 6.71 24.00
C GLN A 15 20.13 6.99 24.78
N SER A 16 19.44 5.91 25.14
CA SER A 16 18.36 5.91 26.09
C SER A 16 19.02 6.16 27.44
N THR A 17 19.08 7.42 27.86
CA THR A 17 19.28 7.75 29.27
C THR A 17 18.10 7.14 30.01
N GLN A 18 18.37 6.01 30.68
CA GLN A 18 17.49 5.43 31.67
C GLN A 18 17.19 6.53 32.70
N GLY A 19 15.97 7.05 32.67
CA GLY A 19 15.42 7.78 33.79
C GLY A 19 15.18 6.77 34.89
N GLU A 20 16.11 6.65 35.83
CA GLU A 20 15.86 5.99 37.09
C GLU A 20 14.73 6.76 37.80
N GLU A 21 13.55 6.14 37.90
CA GLU A 21 12.49 6.60 38.79
C GLU A 21 12.96 6.40 40.24
N HIS A 22 13.79 7.31 40.73
CA HIS A 22 14.26 7.28 42.11
C HIS A 22 13.12 7.73 43.03
N SER A 23 12.37 6.75 43.51
CA SER A 23 11.27 6.93 44.44
C SER A 23 11.83 7.21 45.84
N ILE A 24 11.95 8.49 46.23
CA ILE A 24 12.35 8.88 47.58
C ILE A 24 11.33 8.35 48.60
N SER A 25 11.81 7.71 49.67
CA SER A 25 10.97 7.24 50.78
C SER A 25 10.37 8.42 51.58
N GLN A 26 9.20 8.24 52.20
CA GLN A 26 8.57 9.31 53.02
C GLN A 26 9.48 9.80 54.16
N HIS A 27 10.32 8.91 54.71
CA HIS A 27 11.25 9.24 55.78
C HIS A 27 12.43 10.10 55.27
N GLU A 28 12.99 9.78 54.10
CA GLU A 28 14.00 10.62 53.43
C GLU A 28 13.42 11.97 53.06
N TYR A 29 12.22 12.00 52.48
CA TYR A 29 11.56 13.25 52.12
C TYR A 29 11.37 14.16 53.34
N GLY A 30 10.98 13.61 54.49
CA GLY A 30 10.81 14.37 55.74
C GLY A 30 12.10 15.07 56.19
N SER A 31 13.25 14.43 56.00
CA SER A 31 14.58 14.91 56.41
C SER A 31 15.21 15.97 55.50
N LEU A 32 14.68 16.14 54.30
CA LEU A 32 15.16 17.13 53.33
C LEU A 32 14.89 18.58 53.79
N ASN A 33 15.79 19.48 53.39
CA ASN A 33 15.52 20.91 53.49
C ASN A 33 14.41 21.32 52.50
N THR A 34 13.87 22.53 52.65
CA THR A 34 12.76 23.00 51.82
C THR A 34 13.10 23.07 50.33
N ASP A 35 14.34 23.40 49.98
CA ASP A 35 14.80 23.53 48.60
C ASP A 35 14.86 22.18 47.88
N ASP A 36 15.38 21.15 48.57
CA ASP A 36 15.43 19.79 48.07
C ASP A 36 14.02 19.19 47.91
N LYS A 37 13.11 19.48 48.86
CA LYS A 37 11.70 19.08 48.76
C LYS A 37 11.02 19.68 47.54
N LEU A 38 11.31 20.94 47.23
CA LEU A 38 10.81 21.63 46.04
C LEU A 38 11.39 21.00 44.77
N CYS A 39 12.69 20.70 44.73
CA CYS A 39 13.32 20.02 43.59
C CYS A 39 12.66 18.65 43.30
N VAL A 40 12.40 17.85 44.34
CA VAL A 40 11.71 16.56 44.22
C VAL A 40 10.28 16.70 43.68
N MET A 41 9.58 17.80 43.99
CA MET A 41 8.24 18.05 43.46
C MET A 41 8.24 18.62 42.03
N PHE A 42 9.20 19.49 41.71
CA PHE A 42 9.26 20.13 40.40
C PHE A 42 9.80 19.20 39.31
N ALA A 43 10.68 18.24 39.64
CA ALA A 43 11.19 17.30 38.64
C ALA A 43 10.09 16.45 37.96
N PRO A 44 9.13 15.84 38.69
CA PRO A 44 7.95 15.22 38.09
C PRO A 44 7.08 16.20 37.30
N MET A 45 6.93 17.44 37.75
CA MET A 45 6.16 18.47 37.04
C MET A 45 6.74 18.75 35.65
N SER A 46 8.05 18.97 35.56
CA SER A 46 8.73 19.16 34.27
C SER A 46 8.67 17.91 33.39
N SER A 47 8.72 16.70 33.99
CA SER A 47 8.52 15.45 33.25
C SER A 47 7.10 15.33 32.67
N ILE A 48 6.08 15.75 33.43
CA ILE A 48 4.68 15.76 32.98
C ILE A 48 4.51 16.76 31.83
N GLU A 49 5.06 17.97 31.95
CA GLU A 49 5.01 18.99 30.88
C GLU A 49 5.61 18.44 29.58
N GLN A 50 6.79 17.82 29.65
CA GLN A 50 7.42 17.19 28.49
C GLN A 50 6.55 16.08 27.88
N LYS A 51 5.94 15.22 28.71
CA LYS A 51 5.05 14.16 28.21
C LYS A 51 3.79 14.72 27.54
N VAL A 52 3.25 15.83 28.05
CA VAL A 52 2.11 16.51 27.43
C VAL A 52 2.48 17.04 26.04
N ASP A 53 3.65 17.67 25.91
CA ASP A 53 4.15 18.15 24.61
C ASP A 53 4.37 17.00 23.62
N ASP A 54 4.94 15.89 24.08
CA ASP A 54 5.12 14.69 23.27
C ASP A 54 3.77 14.10 22.81
N CYS A 55 2.77 14.06 23.70
CA CYS A 55 1.42 13.62 23.37
C CYS A 55 0.77 14.53 22.31
N LEU A 56 0.92 15.85 22.42
CA LEU A 56 0.40 16.80 21.43
C LEU A 56 1.09 16.64 20.07
N SER A 57 2.41 16.46 20.08
CA SER A 57 3.20 16.18 18.88
C SER A 57 2.77 14.88 18.21
N LEU A 58 2.59 13.82 18.99
CA LEU A 58 2.12 12.52 18.50
C LEU A 58 0.70 12.63 17.92
N HIS A 59 -0.20 13.33 18.61
CA HIS A 59 -1.56 13.57 18.15
C HIS A 59 -1.59 14.24 16.76
N ASN A 60 -0.75 15.26 16.56
CA ASN A 60 -0.65 15.94 15.26
C ASN A 60 -0.10 15.03 14.17
N LYS A 61 0.89 14.18 14.49
CA LYS A 61 1.42 13.17 13.54
C LYS A 61 0.36 12.15 13.15
N VAL A 62 -0.41 11.64 14.12
CA VAL A 62 -1.51 10.69 13.86
C VAL A 62 -2.55 11.32 12.94
N LYS A 63 -3.01 12.54 13.22
CA LYS A 63 -3.94 13.27 12.34
C LYS A 63 -3.42 13.45 10.92
N SER A 64 -2.12 13.75 10.78
CA SER A 64 -1.50 13.88 9.46
C SER A 64 -1.51 12.55 8.69
N ILE A 65 -1.22 11.44 9.39
CA ILE A 65 -1.27 10.09 8.82
C ILE A 65 -2.70 9.74 8.40
N GLU A 66 -3.70 9.97 9.25
CA GLU A 66 -5.10 9.71 8.94
C GLU A 66 -5.54 10.43 7.67
N ASN A 67 -5.20 11.71 7.54
CA ASN A 67 -5.48 12.47 6.33
C ASN A 67 -4.74 11.89 5.10
N SER A 68 -3.47 11.52 5.24
CA SER A 68 -2.70 10.92 4.13
C SER A 68 -3.32 9.59 3.68
N VAL A 69 -3.75 8.74 4.61
CA VAL A 69 -4.41 7.47 4.32
C VAL A 69 -5.72 7.72 3.56
N TYR A 70 -6.52 8.67 4.01
CA TYR A 70 -7.76 9.05 3.31
C TYR A 70 -7.49 9.52 1.87
N GLN A 71 -6.50 10.38 1.66
CA GLN A 71 -6.14 10.86 0.30
C GLN A 71 -5.64 9.71 -0.59
N HIS A 72 -4.88 8.77 -0.04
CA HIS A 72 -4.42 7.60 -0.78
C HIS A 72 -5.57 6.66 -1.16
N ASP A 73 -6.51 6.40 -0.25
CA ASP A 73 -7.70 5.58 -0.52
C ASP A 73 -8.54 6.15 -1.69
N VAL A 74 -8.78 7.46 -1.67
CA VAL A 74 -9.48 8.16 -2.77
C VAL A 74 -8.73 7.98 -4.09
N ARG A 75 -7.40 8.13 -4.09
CA ARG A 75 -6.58 7.99 -5.30
C ARG A 75 -6.55 6.55 -5.81
N LEU A 76 -6.52 5.56 -4.92
CA LEU A 76 -6.55 4.13 -5.28
C LEU A 76 -7.86 3.77 -5.96
N LYS A 77 -8.99 4.17 -5.37
CA LYS A 77 -10.32 3.98 -5.99
C LYS A 77 -10.39 4.60 -7.38
N LEU A 78 -9.89 5.83 -7.53
CA LEU A 78 -9.86 6.49 -8.85
C LEU A 78 -9.00 5.72 -9.87
N LEU A 79 -7.84 5.22 -9.45
CA LEU A 79 -6.96 4.44 -10.32
C LEU A 79 -7.59 3.12 -10.72
N GLU A 80 -8.27 2.44 -9.79
CA GLU A 80 -9.01 1.21 -10.06
C GLU A 80 -10.08 1.44 -11.12
N TYR A 81 -10.95 2.44 -10.95
CA TYR A 81 -11.98 2.77 -11.95
C TYR A 81 -11.37 3.09 -13.32
N LYS A 82 -10.29 3.87 -13.35
CA LYS A 82 -9.58 4.19 -14.61
C LYS A 82 -8.97 2.95 -15.25
N SER A 83 -8.41 2.04 -14.46
CA SER A 83 -7.82 0.81 -14.96
C SER A 83 -8.89 -0.08 -15.61
N ILE A 84 -10.01 -0.29 -14.92
CA ILE A 84 -11.15 -1.05 -15.42
C ILE A 84 -11.67 -0.45 -16.73
N ASP A 85 -11.84 0.87 -16.76
CA ASP A 85 -12.33 1.59 -17.93
C ASP A 85 -11.35 1.51 -19.12
N LEU A 86 -10.04 1.66 -18.87
CA LEU A 86 -9.01 1.51 -19.90
C LEU A 86 -8.94 0.07 -20.44
N GLU A 87 -9.04 -0.93 -19.57
CA GLU A 87 -9.06 -2.34 -19.95
C GLU A 87 -10.31 -2.67 -20.79
N ALA A 88 -11.48 -2.20 -20.37
CA ALA A 88 -12.72 -2.36 -21.12
C ALA A 88 -12.65 -1.68 -22.49
N ARG A 89 -12.06 -0.49 -22.60
CA ARG A 89 -11.83 0.17 -23.90
C ARG A 89 -10.84 -0.59 -24.77
N SER A 90 -9.74 -1.07 -24.19
CA SER A 90 -8.73 -1.82 -24.92
C SER A 90 -9.25 -3.16 -25.44
N ARG A 91 -10.20 -3.78 -24.75
CA ARG A 91 -10.78 -5.08 -25.14
C ARG A 91 -12.15 -4.96 -25.80
N ARG A 92 -12.65 -3.75 -26.06
CA ARG A 92 -14.00 -3.50 -26.59
C ARG A 92 -14.30 -4.28 -27.87
N ASN A 93 -13.29 -4.44 -28.72
CA ASN A 93 -13.42 -5.12 -30.00
C ASN A 93 -12.94 -6.59 -29.95
N ASN A 94 -12.67 -7.12 -28.75
CA ASN A 94 -12.28 -8.51 -28.57
C ASN A 94 -13.54 -9.33 -28.30
N LEU A 95 -13.66 -10.47 -29.00
CA LEU A 95 -14.71 -11.45 -28.76
C LEU A 95 -14.09 -12.69 -28.12
N ILE A 96 -14.77 -13.22 -27.11
CA ILE A 96 -14.44 -14.52 -26.50
C ILE A 96 -15.49 -15.51 -26.99
N ILE A 97 -15.05 -16.56 -27.67
CA ILE A 97 -15.93 -17.62 -28.17
C ILE A 97 -15.58 -18.90 -27.43
N GLY A 98 -16.53 -19.45 -26.69
CA GLY A 98 -16.39 -20.71 -25.97
C GLY A 98 -17.16 -21.84 -26.65
N GLY A 99 -16.76 -23.09 -26.38
CA GLY A 99 -17.44 -24.28 -26.89
C GLY A 99 -17.15 -24.61 -28.35
N ILE A 100 -16.02 -24.14 -28.89
CA ILE A 100 -15.50 -24.57 -30.19
C ILE A 100 -14.60 -25.79 -29.96
N ASP A 101 -14.86 -26.87 -30.69
CA ASP A 101 -13.96 -28.02 -30.73
C ASP A 101 -12.67 -27.64 -31.48
N GLU A 102 -11.56 -27.55 -30.75
CA GLU A 102 -10.23 -27.24 -31.30
C GLU A 102 -9.47 -28.55 -31.57
N MET A 103 -8.98 -28.75 -32.80
CA MET A 103 -7.99 -29.80 -33.05
C MET A 103 -6.58 -29.32 -32.66
N LYS A 104 -5.76 -30.23 -32.11
CA LYS A 104 -4.40 -29.88 -31.68
C LYS A 104 -3.57 -29.39 -32.87
N GLY A 105 -3.09 -28.15 -32.79
CA GLY A 105 -2.31 -27.50 -33.84
C GLY A 105 -3.14 -26.84 -34.94
N GLU A 106 -4.46 -26.78 -34.80
CA GLU A 106 -5.33 -26.04 -35.72
C GLU A 106 -5.10 -24.53 -35.57
N GLU A 107 -5.07 -23.84 -36.71
CA GLU A 107 -4.81 -22.41 -36.79
C GLU A 107 -6.10 -21.64 -36.43
N CYS A 108 -6.00 -20.73 -35.45
CA CYS A 108 -7.18 -20.09 -34.84
C CYS A 108 -7.96 -19.22 -35.82
N HIS A 109 -7.31 -18.51 -36.76
CA HIS A 109 -8.03 -17.71 -37.75
C HIS A 109 -8.87 -18.58 -38.68
N SER A 110 -8.33 -19.71 -39.13
CA SER A 110 -9.01 -20.67 -40.00
C SER A 110 -10.21 -21.30 -39.29
N LEU A 111 -10.04 -21.67 -38.03
CA LEU A 111 -11.12 -22.20 -37.20
C LEU A 111 -12.26 -21.20 -37.03
N ILE A 112 -11.94 -19.94 -36.71
CA ILE A 112 -12.95 -18.88 -36.56
C ILE A 112 -13.62 -18.58 -37.91
N ALA A 113 -12.87 -18.47 -38.99
CA ALA A 113 -13.43 -18.22 -40.32
C ALA A 113 -14.44 -19.30 -40.73
N ARG A 114 -14.11 -20.57 -40.49
CA ARG A 114 -15.03 -21.71 -40.70
C ARG A 114 -16.26 -21.60 -39.81
N PHE A 115 -16.08 -21.31 -38.52
CA PHE A 115 -17.19 -21.15 -37.58
C PHE A 115 -18.15 -20.03 -37.99
N LEU A 116 -17.61 -18.85 -38.35
CA LEU A 116 -18.41 -17.71 -38.79
C LEU A 116 -19.21 -18.03 -40.06
N LYS A 117 -18.60 -18.74 -41.01
CA LYS A 117 -19.28 -19.16 -42.24
C LYS A 117 -20.33 -20.24 -42.00
N ASP A 118 -19.94 -21.35 -41.38
CA ASP A 118 -20.76 -22.57 -41.34
C ASP A 118 -21.85 -22.50 -40.27
N LYS A 119 -21.57 -21.84 -39.13
CA LYS A 119 -22.50 -21.78 -38.00
C LYS A 119 -23.29 -20.48 -37.97
N LEU A 120 -22.65 -19.36 -38.29
CA LEU A 120 -23.28 -18.03 -38.23
C LEU A 120 -23.70 -17.48 -39.60
N GLN A 121 -23.31 -18.11 -40.71
CA GLN A 121 -23.63 -17.67 -42.08
C GLN A 121 -23.16 -16.24 -42.37
N ILE A 122 -22.02 -15.84 -41.81
CA ILE A 122 -21.40 -14.52 -42.03
C ILE A 122 -20.31 -14.68 -43.09
N ASP A 123 -20.60 -14.20 -44.31
CA ASP A 123 -19.69 -14.20 -45.46
C ASP A 123 -19.86 -12.88 -46.24
N PRO A 124 -18.78 -12.10 -46.50
CA PRO A 124 -17.37 -12.38 -46.23
C PRO A 124 -17.00 -12.33 -44.75
N CYS A 125 -16.01 -13.16 -44.37
CA CYS A 125 -15.42 -13.14 -43.04
C CYS A 125 -14.85 -11.73 -42.74
N PRO A 126 -15.21 -11.12 -41.58
CA PRO A 126 -14.70 -9.81 -41.20
C PRO A 126 -13.18 -9.84 -40.98
N ALA A 127 -12.53 -8.69 -41.10
CA ALA A 127 -11.09 -8.57 -40.86
C ALA A 127 -10.77 -8.82 -39.38
N ILE A 128 -10.07 -9.93 -39.10
CA ILE A 128 -9.63 -10.32 -37.75
C ILE A 128 -8.12 -10.09 -37.66
N PRO A 129 -7.65 -9.04 -36.95
CA PRO A 129 -6.21 -8.74 -36.85
C PRO A 129 -5.43 -9.81 -36.08
N ARG A 130 -6.07 -10.42 -35.07
CA ARG A 130 -5.45 -11.43 -34.21
C ARG A 130 -6.50 -12.38 -33.67
N ALA A 131 -6.20 -13.68 -33.73
CA ALA A 131 -6.91 -14.74 -33.04
C ALA A 131 -5.89 -15.58 -32.28
N HIS A 132 -6.27 -16.06 -31.09
CA HIS A 132 -5.46 -16.98 -30.30
C HIS A 132 -6.35 -17.68 -29.28
N SER A 133 -6.03 -18.93 -28.97
CA SER A 133 -6.66 -19.64 -27.86
C SER A 133 -6.13 -19.09 -26.54
N THR A 134 -7.04 -18.76 -25.63
CA THR A 134 -6.72 -18.24 -24.28
C THR A 134 -6.78 -19.31 -23.20
N PHE A 135 -7.38 -20.47 -23.51
CA PHE A 135 -7.46 -21.60 -22.59
C PHE A 135 -6.23 -22.50 -22.77
N HIS A 136 -5.42 -22.59 -21.73
CA HIS A 136 -4.59 -23.78 -21.50
C HIS A 136 -5.28 -24.55 -20.37
N PRO A 137 -5.57 -25.85 -20.53
CA PRO A 137 -6.04 -26.65 -19.41
C PRO A 137 -4.98 -26.59 -18.30
N LEU A 138 -5.42 -26.31 -17.07
CA LEU A 138 -4.61 -26.58 -15.89
C LEU A 138 -4.35 -28.09 -15.90
N ALA A 139 -3.11 -28.47 -16.20
CA ALA A 139 -2.62 -29.83 -16.04
C ALA A 139 -2.51 -30.18 -14.55
#